data_AF-A0A7Z2ZCW6-F1
#
_entry.id   AF-A0A7Z2ZCW6-F1
#
_cell.length_a   1.000
_cell.length_b   1.000
_cell.length_c   1.000
_cell.angle_alpha   90.00
_cell.angle_beta   90.00
_cell.angle_gamma   90.00
#
_symmetry.space_group_name_H-M   'P 1'
#
loop_
_entity.id
_entity.type
_entity.pdbx_description
1 polymer ?
#
loop_
_entity_poly.entity_id
_entity_poly.type
_entity_poly.pdbx_seq_one_letter_code
_entity_poly.pdbx_strand_id
1 'polypeptide(L)'
;MKRIIATATLSIALFGHCAAQAEDFSYSEENAFMATIASTPPQQAAPVPAEVDVQQDNLSVRVLPDRALPPVLSGFDELDFRLAWQDEPAPLMFLIAGTGSGFDTARMDYLKRVFWQAGMHVIVLSSPTNHDFIAAASRSGLPGLGRRDARDLHTAMSMAVEKARETKGIEITEYHMAGFSLGALNAAFVGELDQQLGQFDFSKIVLLNPPVDLYTSVTRLDALPYTRVEGVDGTDNFYEHIFDKLSRYYAKRGTIDVQAGLFAEIQASDEALTDAELAMLIGAVFRFAAADLSFMSDVINRGGLYVPVDEKLKVSTSLTPYLRQALFCNFRCYMETQLYPDWQTRNADQSIEDMSQESSLRSIEDYLRDNRDIAMVTNADDFILTRENYQYLAELFGERAFIYPRGGHGGNLQHKDVVARILSFVEATDNE
;
A
#
# COMPACT_ATOMS: atom_id res chain seq x y z
N MET A 1 35.16 -10.18 63.32
CA MET A 1 35.34 -10.15 61.86
C MET A 1 34.56 -11.32 61.25
N LYS A 2 33.35 -11.08 60.75
CA LYS A 2 32.53 -12.06 60.03
C LYS A 2 32.28 -11.50 58.63
N ARG A 3 32.70 -12.24 57.60
CA ARG A 3 32.53 -11.89 56.19
C ARG A 3 31.05 -12.08 55.81
N ILE A 4 30.43 -11.03 55.30
CA ILE A 4 29.09 -11.06 54.70
C ILE A 4 29.29 -11.49 53.24
N ILE A 5 28.70 -12.63 52.87
CA ILE A 5 28.58 -13.07 51.48
C ILE A 5 27.24 -12.51 50.99
N ALA A 6 27.29 -11.56 50.07
CA ALA A 6 26.12 -11.05 49.37
C ALA A 6 25.78 -12.00 48.22
N THR A 7 24.66 -12.70 48.34
CA THR A 7 24.09 -13.50 47.26
C THR A 7 23.27 -12.56 46.36
N ALA A 8 23.76 -12.30 45.15
CA ALA A 8 23.00 -11.56 44.14
C ALA A 8 21.93 -12.48 43.54
N THR A 9 20.66 -12.20 43.83
CA THR A 9 19.52 -12.83 43.18
C THR A 9 19.27 -12.11 41.86
N LEU A 10 19.56 -12.77 40.74
CA LEU A 10 19.28 -12.27 39.40
C LEU A 10 17.78 -12.47 39.14
N SER A 11 17.01 -11.38 39.24
CA SER A 11 15.61 -11.33 38.82
C SER A 11 15.54 -11.38 37.29
N ILE A 12 15.29 -12.57 36.73
CA ILE A 12 14.88 -12.73 35.34
C ILE A 12 13.43 -12.25 35.27
N ALA A 13 13.23 -11.00 34.89
CA ALA A 13 11.92 -10.43 34.63
C ALA A 13 11.41 -10.91 33.27
N LEU A 14 10.12 -11.26 33.24
CA LEU A 14 9.37 -11.87 32.16
C LEU A 14 9.53 -11.14 30.82
N PHE A 15 10.19 -11.79 29.86
CA PHE A 15 9.93 -11.62 28.43
C PHE A 15 9.36 -12.94 27.93
N GLY A 16 8.05 -13.10 27.99
CA GLY A 16 7.45 -14.36 27.59
C GLY A 16 5.95 -14.33 27.66
N HIS A 17 5.30 -13.41 26.93
CA HIS A 17 3.87 -13.50 26.60
C HIS A 17 3.53 -13.03 25.17
N CYS A 18 4.50 -12.64 24.32
CA CYS A 18 4.23 -12.31 22.90
C CYS A 18 4.45 -13.48 21.92
N ALA A 19 4.66 -14.70 22.41
CA ALA A 19 5.07 -15.85 21.58
C ALA A 19 3.93 -16.85 21.27
N ALA A 20 2.71 -16.66 21.80
CA ALA A 20 1.71 -17.73 21.84
C ALA A 20 0.92 -17.96 20.53
N GLN A 21 1.19 -17.23 19.44
CA GLN A 21 0.47 -17.42 18.16
C GLN A 21 1.34 -17.68 16.94
N ALA A 22 2.66 -17.66 17.08
CA ALA A 22 3.57 -18.00 15.98
C ALA A 22 3.66 -19.51 15.72
N GLU A 23 3.33 -20.38 16.70
CA GLU A 23 3.59 -21.83 16.60
C GLU A 23 2.63 -22.59 15.66
N ASP A 24 1.40 -22.09 15.39
CA ASP A 24 0.41 -22.77 14.54
C ASP A 24 0.19 -22.11 13.16
N PHE A 25 0.83 -20.97 12.87
CA PHE A 25 0.70 -20.31 11.56
C PHE A 25 1.54 -21.01 10.49
N SER A 26 0.86 -21.77 9.62
CA SER A 26 1.48 -22.43 8.47
C SER A 26 1.22 -21.61 7.20
N TYR A 27 2.28 -21.07 6.62
CA TYR A 27 2.27 -20.41 5.31
C TYR A 27 3.30 -21.09 4.44
N SER A 28 2.88 -21.67 3.31
CA SER A 28 3.72 -22.59 2.55
C SER A 28 4.75 -21.89 1.67
N GLU A 29 4.58 -20.59 1.42
CA GLU A 29 5.57 -19.80 0.69
C GLU A 29 6.61 -19.24 1.66
N GLU A 30 7.87 -19.66 1.50
CA GLU A 30 8.97 -19.29 2.39
C GLU A 30 9.74 -18.07 1.90
N ASN A 31 9.61 -17.73 0.62
CA ASN A 31 10.31 -16.61 0.01
C ASN A 31 9.46 -15.34 0.08
N ALA A 32 9.94 -14.31 0.78
CA ALA A 32 9.23 -13.05 0.96
C ALA A 32 8.89 -12.34 -0.36
N PHE A 33 9.79 -12.37 -1.35
CA PHE A 33 9.52 -11.76 -2.66
C PHE A 33 8.45 -12.52 -3.42
N MET A 34 8.53 -13.85 -3.40
CA MET A 34 7.51 -14.71 -4.01
C MET A 34 6.15 -14.52 -3.35
N ALA A 35 6.10 -14.48 -2.01
CA ALA A 35 4.87 -14.18 -1.27
C ALA A 35 4.25 -12.85 -1.70
N THR A 36 5.07 -11.79 -1.86
CA THR A 36 4.58 -10.48 -2.32
C THR A 36 4.03 -10.50 -3.74
N ILE A 37 4.66 -11.24 -4.65
CA ILE A 37 4.25 -11.31 -6.07
C ILE A 37 3.04 -12.23 -6.26
N ALA A 38 3.13 -13.46 -5.75
CA ALA A 38 2.14 -14.52 -5.99
C ALA A 38 0.96 -14.48 -5.02
N SER A 39 1.08 -13.74 -3.91
CA SER A 39 0.11 -13.73 -2.81
C SER A 39 -0.04 -15.12 -2.15
N THR A 40 -1.14 -15.34 -1.42
CA THR A 40 -1.37 -16.58 -0.69
C THR A 40 -1.73 -17.70 -1.67
N PRO A 41 -1.16 -18.92 -1.51
CA PRO A 41 -1.57 -20.09 -2.28
C PRO A 41 -3.09 -20.34 -2.16
N PRO A 42 -3.80 -20.66 -3.27
CA PRO A 42 -5.26 -20.77 -3.27
C PRO A 42 -5.83 -21.73 -2.22
N GLN A 43 -5.10 -22.78 -1.85
CA GLN A 43 -5.52 -23.78 -0.86
C GLN A 43 -5.46 -23.25 0.59
N GLN A 44 -4.69 -22.19 0.83
CA GLN A 44 -4.58 -21.52 2.12
C GLN A 44 -5.35 -20.20 2.19
N ALA A 45 -5.86 -19.72 1.05
CA ALA A 45 -6.62 -18.50 0.96
C ALA A 45 -8.00 -18.63 1.61
N ALA A 46 -8.47 -17.58 2.28
CA ALA A 46 -9.84 -17.52 2.77
C ALA A 46 -10.80 -17.50 1.56
N PRO A 47 -11.86 -18.32 1.57
CA PRO A 47 -12.85 -18.29 0.50
C PRO A 47 -13.59 -16.95 0.53
N VAL A 48 -13.77 -16.36 -0.66
CA VAL A 48 -14.56 -15.14 -0.89
C VAL A 48 -15.54 -15.36 -2.04
N PRO A 49 -16.67 -14.62 -2.11
CA PRO A 49 -17.59 -14.72 -3.24
C PRO A 49 -16.88 -14.47 -4.58
N ALA A 50 -17.44 -15.01 -5.66
CA ALA A 50 -16.96 -14.65 -6.98
C ALA A 50 -17.26 -13.17 -7.24
N GLU A 51 -16.41 -12.52 -8.04
CA GLU A 51 -16.51 -11.09 -8.30
C GLU A 51 -17.85 -10.67 -8.92
N VAL A 52 -18.41 -11.55 -9.75
CA VAL A 52 -19.72 -11.37 -10.40
C VAL A 52 -20.90 -11.47 -9.44
N ASP A 53 -20.70 -12.06 -8.25
CA ASP A 53 -21.75 -12.23 -7.24
C ASP A 53 -21.76 -11.06 -6.23
N VAL A 54 -20.73 -10.22 -6.22
CA VAL A 54 -20.65 -9.04 -5.35
C VAL A 54 -21.41 -7.88 -5.97
N GLN A 55 -22.37 -7.35 -5.23
CA GLN A 55 -23.13 -6.17 -5.61
C GLN A 55 -22.24 -4.93 -5.57
N GLN A 56 -21.86 -4.43 -6.75
CA GLN A 56 -20.87 -3.36 -6.88
C GLN A 56 -21.02 -2.52 -8.16
N ASP A 57 -20.40 -1.34 -8.14
CA ASP A 57 -20.35 -0.41 -9.27
C ASP A 57 -19.12 0.50 -9.14
N ASN A 58 -18.64 1.03 -10.27
CA ASN A 58 -17.64 2.10 -10.26
C ASN A 58 -18.37 3.43 -10.36
N LEU A 59 -18.09 4.33 -9.43
CA LEU A 59 -18.67 5.67 -9.37
C LEU A 59 -17.54 6.71 -9.47
N SER A 60 -17.90 7.93 -9.88
CA SER A 60 -16.94 9.03 -10.03
C SER A 60 -17.39 10.27 -9.24
N VAL A 61 -16.43 11.05 -8.74
CA VAL A 61 -16.66 12.34 -8.07
C VAL A 61 -15.70 13.42 -8.55
N ARG A 62 -16.23 14.63 -8.76
CA ARG A 62 -15.45 15.81 -9.10
C ARG A 62 -14.88 16.48 -7.85
N VAL A 63 -13.78 15.96 -7.29
CA VAL A 63 -13.19 16.46 -6.04
C VAL A 63 -12.65 17.89 -6.16
N LEU A 64 -12.00 18.21 -7.28
CA LEU A 64 -11.42 19.51 -7.55
C LEU A 64 -12.10 20.19 -8.76
N PRO A 65 -13.28 20.84 -8.58
CA PRO A 65 -14.04 21.41 -9.70
C PRO A 65 -13.28 22.49 -10.47
N ASP A 66 -12.44 23.26 -9.79
CA ASP A 66 -11.66 24.36 -10.39
C ASP A 66 -10.31 23.91 -10.99
N ARG A 67 -9.97 22.62 -10.90
CA ARG A 67 -8.71 22.08 -11.45
C ARG A 67 -8.74 22.10 -12.97
N ALA A 68 -7.83 22.87 -13.56
CA ALA A 68 -7.55 22.83 -14.99
C ALA A 68 -6.43 21.82 -15.29
N LEU A 69 -6.80 20.68 -15.88
CA LEU A 69 -5.84 19.69 -16.35
C LEU A 69 -5.37 19.99 -17.78
N PRO A 70 -4.11 19.67 -18.13
CA PRO A 70 -3.67 19.73 -19.52
C PRO A 70 -4.48 18.74 -20.38
N PRO A 71 -4.65 18.99 -21.69
CA PRO A 71 -5.51 18.16 -22.55
C PRO A 71 -5.17 16.67 -22.52
N VAL A 72 -3.90 16.31 -22.34
CA VAL A 72 -3.48 14.90 -22.25
C VAL A 72 -4.02 14.18 -21.01
N LEU A 73 -4.39 14.91 -19.96
CA LEU A 73 -4.93 14.38 -18.70
C LEU A 73 -6.43 14.67 -18.55
N SER A 74 -7.13 15.12 -19.59
CA SER A 74 -8.52 15.56 -19.47
C SER A 74 -9.50 14.45 -19.08
N GLY A 75 -9.11 13.18 -19.19
CA GLY A 75 -9.92 12.04 -18.76
C GLY A 75 -9.81 11.69 -17.28
N PHE A 76 -9.00 12.42 -16.51
CA PHE A 76 -8.76 12.18 -15.08
C PHE A 76 -9.22 13.36 -14.21
N ASP A 77 -10.25 14.07 -14.66
CA ASP A 77 -10.78 15.23 -13.95
C ASP A 77 -11.86 14.87 -12.90
N GLU A 78 -12.30 13.62 -12.89
CA GLU A 78 -13.07 12.99 -11.82
C GLU A 78 -12.25 11.86 -11.18
N LEU A 79 -12.46 11.66 -9.88
CA LEU A 79 -11.87 10.55 -9.16
C LEU A 79 -12.84 9.37 -9.23
N ASP A 80 -12.42 8.30 -9.89
CA ASP A 80 -13.11 7.03 -9.88
C ASP A 80 -12.85 6.28 -8.57
N PHE A 81 -13.89 5.63 -8.07
CA PHE A 81 -13.82 4.74 -6.91
C PHE A 81 -14.79 3.58 -7.10
N ARG A 82 -14.53 2.47 -6.41
CA ARG A 82 -15.43 1.31 -6.43
C ARG A 82 -16.27 1.28 -5.17
N LEU A 83 -17.57 1.08 -5.35
CA LEU A 83 -18.52 0.83 -4.27
C LEU A 83 -19.00 -0.62 -4.38
N ALA A 84 -18.86 -1.39 -3.31
CA ALA A 84 -19.64 -2.61 -3.07
C ALA A 84 -20.62 -2.33 -1.93
N TRP A 85 -21.88 -2.73 -2.04
CA TRP A 85 -22.90 -2.35 -1.05
C TRP A 85 -23.82 -3.51 -0.65
N GLN A 86 -24.37 -3.40 0.55
CA GLN A 86 -25.42 -4.26 1.09
C GLN A 86 -26.80 -3.66 0.81
N ASP A 87 -27.83 -4.50 0.76
CA ASP A 87 -29.23 -4.04 0.63
C ASP A 87 -29.77 -3.46 1.95
N GLU A 88 -29.23 -3.91 3.08
CA GLU A 88 -29.63 -3.49 4.43
C GLU A 88 -28.63 -2.47 5.01
N PRO A 89 -29.01 -1.69 6.06
CA PRO A 89 -28.09 -0.82 6.78
C PRO A 89 -26.87 -1.59 7.30
N ALA A 90 -25.67 -1.06 7.04
CA ALA A 90 -24.42 -1.76 7.31
C ALA A 90 -23.24 -0.81 7.61
N PRO A 91 -22.16 -1.30 8.25
CA PRO A 91 -20.92 -0.54 8.38
C PRO A 91 -20.34 -0.21 7.00
N LEU A 92 -19.61 0.89 6.88
CA LEU A 92 -18.81 1.19 5.69
C LEU A 92 -17.33 1.00 5.97
N MET A 93 -16.68 0.10 5.20
CA MET A 93 -15.22 -0.03 5.15
C MET A 93 -14.64 0.79 4.00
N PHE A 94 -13.81 1.79 4.31
CA PHE A 94 -12.94 2.40 3.30
C PHE A 94 -11.68 1.55 3.09
N LEU A 95 -11.31 1.30 1.83
CA LEU A 95 -10.06 0.63 1.45
C LEU A 95 -9.17 1.57 0.66
N ILE A 96 -7.97 1.85 1.18
CA ILE A 96 -7.00 2.74 0.55
C ILE A 96 -5.86 1.92 -0.04
N ALA A 97 -5.66 2.04 -1.36
CA ALA A 97 -4.63 1.31 -2.08
C ALA A 97 -3.19 1.76 -1.74
N GLY A 98 -2.23 0.87 -2.00
CA GLY A 98 -0.80 1.11 -1.78
C GLY A 98 -0.13 1.91 -2.90
N THR A 99 1.17 2.14 -2.79
CA THR A 99 1.94 3.03 -3.68
C THR A 99 1.64 2.78 -5.17
N GLY A 100 1.19 3.83 -5.85
CA GLY A 100 0.91 3.85 -7.29
C GLY A 100 -0.26 2.97 -7.72
N SER A 101 -0.92 2.29 -6.78
CA SER A 101 -1.98 1.34 -7.07
C SER A 101 -3.33 2.03 -7.20
N GLY A 102 -4.10 1.62 -8.21
CA GLY A 102 -5.49 2.03 -8.38
C GLY A 102 -6.44 1.24 -7.48
N PHE A 103 -7.70 1.68 -7.42
CA PHE A 103 -8.78 1.01 -6.70
C PHE A 103 -9.15 -0.38 -7.26
N ASP A 104 -8.74 -0.70 -8.50
CA ASP A 104 -9.16 -1.87 -9.28
C ASP A 104 -8.16 -3.04 -9.27
N THR A 105 -7.12 -2.97 -8.45
CA THR A 105 -6.11 -4.04 -8.36
C THR A 105 -6.66 -5.33 -7.73
N ALA A 106 -6.07 -6.48 -8.07
CA ALA A 106 -6.48 -7.78 -7.55
C ALA A 106 -6.48 -7.88 -6.01
N ARG A 107 -5.55 -7.18 -5.34
CA ARG A 107 -5.49 -7.14 -3.86
C ARG A 107 -6.65 -6.34 -3.29
N MET A 108 -6.93 -5.16 -3.84
CA MET A 108 -8.06 -4.34 -3.39
C MET A 108 -9.38 -5.06 -3.66
N ASP A 109 -9.47 -5.73 -4.80
CA ASP A 109 -10.62 -6.54 -5.17
C ASP A 109 -10.89 -7.69 -4.19
N TYR A 110 -9.84 -8.45 -3.83
CA TYR A 110 -9.96 -9.51 -2.83
C TYR A 110 -10.40 -8.97 -1.47
N LEU A 111 -9.75 -7.91 -0.96
CA LEU A 111 -10.10 -7.31 0.34
C LEU A 111 -11.52 -6.76 0.35
N LYS A 112 -11.96 -6.11 -0.75
CA LYS A 112 -13.34 -5.66 -0.91
C LYS A 112 -14.32 -6.82 -0.75
N ARG A 113 -14.04 -7.97 -1.36
CA ARG A 113 -14.90 -9.16 -1.24
C ARG A 113 -14.89 -9.75 0.16
N VAL A 114 -13.76 -9.72 0.87
CA VAL A 114 -13.68 -10.11 2.29
C VAL A 114 -14.62 -9.26 3.14
N PHE A 115 -14.51 -7.94 3.07
CA PHE A 115 -15.31 -7.05 3.92
C PHE A 115 -16.79 -7.00 3.50
N TRP A 116 -17.07 -7.09 2.20
CA TRP A 116 -18.45 -7.20 1.71
C TRP A 116 -19.11 -8.51 2.16
N GLN A 117 -18.39 -9.64 2.12
CA GLN A 117 -18.92 -10.90 2.65
C GLN A 117 -19.18 -10.84 4.15
N ALA A 118 -18.41 -10.04 4.89
CA ALA A 118 -18.62 -9.77 6.31
C ALA A 118 -19.77 -8.77 6.59
N GLY A 119 -20.56 -8.42 5.57
CA GLY A 119 -21.78 -7.61 5.75
C GLY A 119 -21.54 -6.10 5.77
N MET A 120 -20.40 -5.62 5.27
CA MET A 120 -20.11 -4.19 5.17
C MET A 120 -20.40 -3.66 3.76
N HIS A 121 -20.74 -2.37 3.67
CA HIS A 121 -20.46 -1.60 2.47
C HIS A 121 -18.95 -1.42 2.34
N VAL A 122 -18.43 -1.28 1.12
CA VAL A 122 -17.01 -1.06 0.88
C VAL A 122 -16.83 0.04 -0.16
N ILE A 123 -16.07 1.09 0.17
CA ILE A 123 -15.57 2.07 -0.79
C ILE A 123 -14.06 1.86 -0.97
N VAL A 124 -13.63 1.61 -2.20
CA VAL A 124 -12.22 1.42 -2.55
C VAL A 124 -11.68 2.65 -3.27
N LEU A 125 -10.60 3.21 -2.76
CA LEU A 125 -9.94 4.40 -3.30
C LEU A 125 -8.53 4.05 -3.80
N SER A 126 -8.17 4.65 -4.92
CA SER A 126 -6.79 4.68 -5.41
C SER A 126 -5.87 5.36 -4.39
N SER A 127 -4.59 4.99 -4.45
CA SER A 127 -3.56 5.63 -3.62
C SER A 127 -3.42 7.10 -3.99
N PRO A 128 -3.09 7.99 -3.04
CA PRO A 128 -2.74 9.38 -3.34
C PRO A 128 -1.61 9.53 -4.37
N THR A 129 -0.80 8.48 -4.57
CA THR A 129 0.29 8.46 -5.56
C THR A 129 -0.07 7.78 -6.88
N ASN A 130 -1.33 7.38 -7.10
CA ASN A 130 -1.80 6.94 -8.41
C ASN A 130 -2.14 8.16 -9.29
N HIS A 131 -1.97 8.04 -10.61
CA HIS A 131 -2.23 9.13 -11.56
C HIS A 131 -3.66 9.69 -11.45
N ASP A 132 -4.66 8.84 -11.22
CA ASP A 132 -6.07 9.27 -11.14
C ASP A 132 -6.28 10.23 -9.96
N PHE A 133 -5.76 9.88 -8.79
CA PHE A 133 -5.88 10.65 -7.56
C PHE A 133 -5.04 11.92 -7.64
N ILE A 134 -3.81 11.84 -8.17
CA ILE A 134 -2.95 13.00 -8.39
C ILE A 134 -3.66 14.05 -9.26
N ALA A 135 -4.33 13.61 -10.33
CA ALA A 135 -5.07 14.48 -11.24
C ALA A 135 -6.34 15.05 -10.60
N ALA A 136 -7.21 14.18 -10.08
CA ALA A 136 -8.58 14.52 -9.71
C ALA A 136 -8.75 15.05 -8.28
N ALA A 137 -7.88 14.64 -7.34
CA ALA A 137 -8.10 14.84 -5.90
C ALA A 137 -6.90 15.42 -5.12
N SER A 138 -5.67 15.28 -5.60
CA SER A 138 -4.50 15.86 -4.94
C SER A 138 -4.44 17.38 -5.15
N ARG A 139 -4.67 18.18 -4.11
CA ARG A 139 -4.63 19.65 -4.26
C ARG A 139 -3.25 20.16 -4.67
N SER A 140 -2.20 19.46 -4.23
CA SER A 140 -0.80 19.71 -4.59
C SER A 140 -0.43 19.26 -6.00
N GLY A 141 -0.97 18.11 -6.44
CA GLY A 141 -0.31 17.31 -7.48
C GLY A 141 1.08 16.78 -7.09
N LEU A 142 1.34 16.62 -5.79
CA LEU A 142 2.63 16.29 -5.14
C LEU A 142 2.32 15.49 -3.86
N PRO A 143 1.90 14.23 -4.00
CA PRO A 143 1.60 13.37 -2.86
C PRO A 143 2.88 12.88 -2.17
N GLY A 144 2.75 12.40 -0.93
CA GLY A 144 3.87 11.88 -0.13
C GLY A 144 4.06 12.61 1.20
N LEU A 145 3.18 13.55 1.57
CA LEU A 145 3.18 14.22 2.86
C LEU A 145 1.95 13.80 3.66
N GLY A 146 2.15 13.06 4.74
CA GLY A 146 1.09 12.34 5.47
C GLY A 146 -0.16 13.18 5.77
N ARG A 147 0.01 14.33 6.45
CA ARG A 147 -1.10 15.24 6.79
C ARG A 147 -1.75 15.93 5.58
N ARG A 148 -1.00 16.12 4.48
CA ARG A 148 -1.53 16.75 3.26
C ARG A 148 -2.38 15.75 2.49
N ASP A 149 -1.83 14.57 2.27
CA ASP A 149 -2.51 13.46 1.60
C ASP A 149 -3.75 13.04 2.38
N ALA A 150 -3.70 13.00 3.70
CA ALA A 150 -4.86 12.68 4.55
C ALA A 150 -6.01 13.67 4.37
N ARG A 151 -5.73 14.97 4.21
CA ARG A 151 -6.80 15.96 3.96
C ARG A 151 -7.40 15.80 2.56
N ASP A 152 -6.60 15.43 1.57
CA ASP A 152 -7.08 15.19 0.20
C ASP A 152 -7.94 13.91 0.16
N LEU A 153 -7.48 12.83 0.81
CA LEU A 153 -8.24 11.59 1.01
C LEU A 153 -9.54 11.83 1.78
N HIS A 154 -9.50 12.53 2.91
CA HIS A 154 -10.69 12.80 3.72
C HIS A 154 -11.76 13.55 2.91
N THR A 155 -11.35 14.52 2.08
CA THR A 155 -12.25 15.23 1.16
C THR A 155 -12.84 14.26 0.11
N ALA A 156 -12.00 13.45 -0.54
CA ALA A 156 -12.45 12.46 -1.52
C ALA A 156 -13.40 11.42 -0.92
N MET A 157 -13.10 10.90 0.27
CA MET A 157 -13.92 9.96 1.03
C MET A 157 -15.30 10.55 1.33
N SER A 158 -15.34 11.81 1.75
CA SER A 158 -16.59 12.53 2.05
C SER A 158 -17.49 12.59 0.81
N MET A 159 -16.91 12.96 -0.33
CA MET A 159 -17.64 13.06 -1.60
C MET A 159 -18.06 11.68 -2.12
N ALA A 160 -17.22 10.67 -1.95
CA ALA A 160 -17.54 9.30 -2.34
C ALA A 160 -18.72 8.73 -1.54
N VAL A 161 -18.79 9.00 -0.24
CA VAL A 161 -19.93 8.62 0.62
C VAL A 161 -21.22 9.28 0.16
N GLU A 162 -21.20 10.59 -0.08
CA GLU A 162 -22.40 11.30 -0.55
C GLU A 162 -22.83 10.80 -1.92
N LYS A 163 -21.89 10.58 -2.85
CA LYS A 163 -22.17 10.00 -4.16
C LYS A 163 -22.77 8.60 -4.07
N ALA A 164 -22.27 7.77 -3.15
CA ALA A 164 -22.78 6.42 -2.91
C ALA A 164 -24.21 6.45 -2.35
N ARG A 165 -24.49 7.32 -1.38
CA ARG A 165 -25.84 7.55 -0.83
C ARG A 165 -26.81 8.03 -1.90
N GLU A 166 -26.43 9.03 -2.68
CA GLU A 166 -27.27 9.58 -3.75
C GLU A 166 -27.57 8.57 -4.86
N THR A 167 -26.57 7.77 -5.25
CA THR A 167 -26.67 6.90 -6.43
C THR A 167 -27.30 5.54 -6.09
N LYS A 168 -27.02 5.00 -4.91
CA LYS A 168 -27.43 3.64 -4.53
C LYS A 168 -28.36 3.59 -3.31
N GLY A 169 -28.57 4.70 -2.60
CA GLY A 169 -29.45 4.75 -1.44
C GLY A 169 -28.92 3.98 -0.22
N ILE A 170 -27.60 3.81 -0.10
CA ILE A 170 -27.00 3.05 1.00
C ILE A 170 -27.23 3.74 2.36
N GLU A 171 -27.53 2.95 3.38
CA GLU A 171 -27.57 3.39 4.77
C GLU A 171 -26.32 2.89 5.51
N ILE A 172 -25.54 3.82 6.07
CA ILE A 172 -24.26 3.54 6.74
C ILE A 172 -24.47 3.66 8.25
N THR A 173 -24.17 2.59 8.99
CA THR A 173 -24.36 2.53 10.45
C THR A 173 -23.13 3.01 11.23
N GLU A 174 -21.93 2.76 10.71
CA GLU A 174 -20.64 3.14 11.29
C GLU A 174 -19.55 3.17 10.22
N TYR A 175 -18.38 3.74 10.54
CA TYR A 175 -17.27 3.86 9.60
C TYR A 175 -16.05 3.07 10.08
N HIS A 176 -15.46 2.32 9.16
CA HIS A 176 -14.19 1.63 9.31
C HIS A 176 -13.25 2.00 8.19
N MET A 177 -11.97 1.77 8.39
CA MET A 177 -10.96 2.03 7.37
C MET A 177 -9.87 0.98 7.40
N ALA A 178 -9.42 0.53 6.24
CA ALA A 178 -8.20 -0.22 6.09
C ALA A 178 -7.36 0.36 4.95
N GLY A 179 -6.06 0.29 5.11
CA GLY A 179 -5.11 0.72 4.09
C GLY A 179 -4.03 -0.31 3.90
N PHE A 180 -3.53 -0.45 2.67
CA PHE A 180 -2.40 -1.33 2.37
C PHE A 180 -1.13 -0.54 2.07
N SER A 181 -0.01 -0.91 2.70
CA SER A 181 1.30 -0.29 2.46
C SER A 181 1.24 1.23 2.66
N LEU A 182 1.57 2.04 1.65
CA LEU A 182 1.36 3.50 1.72
C LEU A 182 -0.08 3.89 2.09
N GLY A 183 -1.09 3.16 1.60
CA GLY A 183 -2.49 3.37 1.99
C GLY A 183 -2.71 3.15 3.49
N ALA A 184 -1.94 2.28 4.14
CA ALA A 184 -1.98 2.10 5.60
C ALA A 184 -1.38 3.31 6.32
N LEU A 185 -0.25 3.82 5.86
CA LEU A 185 0.30 5.08 6.37
C LEU A 185 -0.70 6.23 6.18
N ASN A 186 -1.36 6.31 5.03
CA ASN A 186 -2.39 7.31 4.79
C ASN A 186 -3.61 7.12 5.71
N ALA A 187 -4.08 5.89 5.92
CA ALA A 187 -5.18 5.59 6.84
C ALA A 187 -4.86 6.05 8.28
N ALA A 188 -3.63 5.86 8.74
CA ALA A 188 -3.19 6.35 10.05
C ALA A 188 -3.31 7.89 10.17
N PHE A 189 -2.86 8.64 9.16
CA PHE A 189 -3.01 10.10 9.15
C PHE A 189 -4.45 10.58 8.91
N VAL A 190 -5.26 9.84 8.15
CA VAL A 190 -6.69 10.14 7.99
C VAL A 190 -7.42 9.95 9.31
N GLY A 191 -7.11 8.89 10.05
CA GLY A 191 -7.65 8.67 11.39
C GLY A 191 -7.26 9.77 12.37
N GLU A 192 -5.99 10.21 12.36
CA GLU A 192 -5.52 11.31 13.21
C GLU A 192 -6.21 12.64 12.89
N LEU A 193 -6.38 12.93 11.60
CA LEU A 193 -7.13 14.09 11.13
C LEU A 193 -8.60 14.00 11.54
N ASP A 194 -9.25 12.85 11.34
CA ASP A 194 -10.67 12.68 11.61
C ASP A 194 -10.99 12.65 13.10
N GLN A 195 -10.06 12.26 13.98
CA GLN A 195 -10.21 12.43 15.43
C GLN A 195 -10.45 13.91 15.81
N GLN A 196 -9.93 14.85 15.03
CA GLN A 196 -10.13 16.29 15.25
C GLN A 196 -11.42 16.81 14.57
N LEU A 197 -11.80 16.23 13.43
CA LEU A 197 -12.94 16.68 12.64
C LEU A 197 -14.26 16.03 13.09
N GLY A 198 -14.23 14.79 13.58
CA GLY A 198 -15.38 14.01 14.01
C GLY A 198 -16.37 13.70 12.89
N GLN A 199 -15.93 13.62 11.63
CA GLN A 199 -16.84 13.45 10.51
C GLN A 199 -17.20 11.98 10.27
N PHE A 200 -16.19 11.10 10.27
CA PHE A 200 -16.41 9.66 10.16
C PHE A 200 -16.43 8.98 11.52
N ASP A 201 -15.65 9.48 12.48
CA ASP A 201 -15.50 8.92 13.83
C ASP A 201 -15.22 7.41 13.76
N PHE A 202 -14.13 7.06 13.07
CA PHE A 202 -13.83 5.68 12.70
C PHE A 202 -13.81 4.74 13.91
N SER A 203 -14.70 3.76 13.89
CA SER A 203 -14.85 2.78 14.97
C SER A 203 -13.75 1.72 14.94
N LYS A 204 -13.19 1.42 13.76
CA LYS A 204 -12.05 0.50 13.57
C LYS A 204 -11.16 0.92 12.39
N ILE A 205 -9.85 0.91 12.59
CA ILE A 205 -8.83 1.18 11.56
C ILE A 205 -7.83 0.03 11.50
N VAL A 206 -7.59 -0.54 10.32
CA VAL A 206 -6.61 -1.63 10.12
C VAL A 206 -5.49 -1.21 9.17
N LEU A 207 -4.26 -1.22 9.67
CA LEU A 207 -3.06 -0.89 8.92
C LEU A 207 -2.42 -2.17 8.37
N LEU A 208 -2.53 -2.42 7.07
CA LEU A 208 -2.01 -3.64 6.43
C LEU A 208 -0.60 -3.39 5.86
N ASN A 209 0.41 -4.02 6.45
CA ASN A 209 1.83 -3.87 6.13
C ASN A 209 2.27 -2.39 6.05
N PRO A 210 2.03 -1.56 7.10
CA PRO A 210 2.34 -0.15 7.03
C PRO A 210 3.87 0.09 7.00
N PRO A 211 4.37 1.00 6.14
CA PRO A 211 5.69 1.57 6.34
C PRO A 211 5.68 2.45 7.60
N VAL A 212 6.80 2.50 8.32
CA VAL A 212 6.97 3.48 9.41
C VAL A 212 7.18 4.88 8.83
N ASP A 213 8.04 4.99 7.83
CA ASP A 213 8.27 6.19 7.05
C ASP A 213 8.48 5.82 5.58
N LEU A 214 8.01 6.69 4.69
CA LEU A 214 8.04 6.42 3.26
C LEU A 214 9.49 6.45 2.72
N TYR A 215 10.33 7.39 3.17
CA TYR A 215 11.70 7.57 2.67
C TYR A 215 12.56 6.31 2.86
N THR A 216 12.56 5.72 4.05
CA THR A 216 13.30 4.49 4.35
C THR A 216 12.77 3.33 3.51
N SER A 217 11.45 3.18 3.44
CA SER A 217 10.80 2.08 2.72
C SER A 217 11.11 2.13 1.23
N VAL A 218 10.98 3.31 0.60
CA VAL A 218 11.29 3.49 -0.82
C VAL A 218 12.78 3.39 -1.11
N THR A 219 13.66 3.82 -0.19
CA THR A 219 15.11 3.64 -0.35
C THR A 219 15.49 2.16 -0.40
N ARG A 220 14.82 1.31 0.39
CA ARG A 220 15.02 -0.14 0.36
C ARG A 220 14.49 -0.76 -0.92
N LEU A 221 13.32 -0.34 -1.38
CA LEU A 221 12.75 -0.78 -2.67
C LEU A 221 13.65 -0.38 -3.85
N ASP A 222 14.17 0.85 -3.83
CA ASP A 222 15.06 1.39 -4.86
C ASP A 222 16.39 0.63 -4.93
N ALA A 223 16.80 -0.06 -3.86
CA ALA A 223 18.00 -0.89 -3.84
C ALA A 223 17.81 -2.27 -4.52
N LEU A 224 16.58 -2.79 -4.62
CA LEU A 224 16.29 -4.13 -5.13
C LEU A 224 16.74 -4.34 -6.60
N PRO A 225 16.55 -3.41 -7.54
CA PRO A 225 17.03 -3.54 -8.92
C PRO A 225 18.55 -3.61 -9.08
N TYR A 226 19.32 -3.17 -8.08
CA TYR A 226 20.79 -3.14 -8.13
C TYR A 226 21.44 -4.43 -7.62
N THR A 227 20.62 -5.44 -7.30
CA THR A 227 21.10 -6.78 -6.94
C THR A 227 21.76 -7.42 -8.18
N ARG A 228 23.01 -7.88 -8.06
CA ARG A 228 23.73 -8.49 -9.19
C ARG A 228 23.07 -9.81 -9.57
N VAL A 229 22.50 -9.90 -10.77
CA VAL A 229 22.03 -11.15 -11.38
C VAL A 229 23.11 -11.66 -12.32
N GLU A 230 23.50 -12.92 -12.15
CA GLU A 230 24.53 -13.56 -12.97
C GLU A 230 24.05 -13.65 -14.44
N GLY A 231 24.79 -13.05 -15.37
CA GLY A 231 24.42 -12.98 -16.79
C GLY A 231 23.56 -11.78 -17.20
N VAL A 232 23.27 -10.83 -16.29
CA VAL A 232 22.53 -9.59 -16.58
C VAL A 232 23.41 -8.37 -16.27
N ASP A 233 23.98 -7.75 -17.30
CA ASP A 233 24.72 -6.49 -17.21
C ASP A 233 23.76 -5.28 -17.42
N GLY A 234 23.02 -4.90 -16.37
CA GLY A 234 22.13 -3.72 -16.36
C GLY A 234 20.65 -4.00 -16.65
N THR A 235 19.79 -2.98 -16.47
CA THR A 235 18.32 -3.08 -16.57
C THR A 235 17.80 -3.42 -17.98
N ASP A 236 18.55 -3.10 -19.03
CA ASP A 236 18.14 -3.35 -20.42
C ASP A 236 18.14 -4.86 -20.76
N ASN A 237 19.00 -5.65 -20.12
CA ASN A 237 19.11 -7.10 -20.34
C ASN A 237 18.24 -7.93 -19.39
N PHE A 238 17.61 -7.33 -18.38
CA PHE A 238 16.82 -8.05 -17.37
C PHE A 238 15.51 -8.58 -17.95
N TYR A 239 14.71 -7.72 -18.57
CA TYR A 239 13.43 -8.15 -19.14
C TYR A 239 13.64 -9.17 -20.25
N GLU A 240 14.66 -8.97 -21.10
CA GLU A 240 15.04 -9.97 -22.10
C GLU A 240 15.42 -11.29 -21.44
N HIS A 241 16.21 -11.29 -20.36
CA HIS A 241 16.55 -12.50 -19.60
C HIS A 241 15.32 -13.22 -19.03
N ILE A 242 14.36 -12.49 -18.45
CA ILE A 242 13.10 -13.05 -17.95
C ILE A 242 12.25 -13.62 -19.10
N PHE A 243 12.13 -12.88 -20.21
CA PHE A 243 11.42 -13.36 -21.41
C PHE A 243 12.07 -14.60 -21.99
N ASP A 244 13.40 -14.71 -21.94
CA ASP A 244 14.17 -15.86 -22.40
C ASP A 244 13.91 -17.10 -21.53
N LYS A 245 13.87 -16.94 -20.20
CA LYS A 245 13.49 -18.01 -19.27
C LYS A 245 12.05 -18.49 -19.52
N LEU A 246 11.11 -17.55 -19.67
CA LEU A 246 9.72 -17.86 -20.02
C LEU A 246 9.65 -18.59 -21.37
N SER A 247 10.38 -18.11 -22.38
CA SER A 247 10.41 -18.72 -23.72
C SER A 247 10.98 -20.13 -23.69
N ARG A 248 12.06 -20.40 -22.93
CA ARG A 248 12.61 -21.74 -22.72
C ARG A 248 11.65 -22.66 -21.98
N TYR A 249 10.97 -22.16 -20.95
CA TYR A 249 9.93 -22.90 -20.23
C TYR A 249 8.82 -23.37 -21.18
N TYR A 250 8.30 -22.47 -22.03
CA TYR A 250 7.26 -22.80 -23.00
C TYR A 250 7.74 -23.69 -24.14
N ALA A 251 8.97 -23.49 -24.65
CA ALA A 251 9.56 -24.31 -25.71
C ALA A 251 9.71 -25.78 -25.27
N LYS A 252 9.95 -26.03 -23.97
CA LYS A 252 10.03 -27.38 -23.40
C LYS A 252 8.66 -28.05 -23.20
N ARG A 253 7.58 -27.28 -22.97
CA ARG A 253 6.24 -27.81 -22.66
C ARG A 253 5.27 -27.90 -23.84
N GLY A 254 5.48 -27.17 -24.94
CA GLY A 254 4.76 -27.36 -26.20
C GLY A 254 3.31 -26.86 -26.26
N THR A 255 2.75 -26.29 -25.17
CA THR A 255 1.42 -25.65 -25.13
C THR A 255 1.41 -24.43 -24.21
N ILE A 256 0.69 -23.38 -24.62
CA ILE A 256 0.44 -22.17 -23.83
C ILE A 256 -0.95 -22.35 -23.20
N ASP A 257 -1.00 -22.83 -21.96
CA ASP A 257 -2.19 -22.72 -21.12
C ASP A 257 -1.82 -21.86 -19.92
N VAL A 258 -2.13 -20.56 -20.01
CA VAL A 258 -1.81 -19.55 -18.99
C VAL A 258 -2.89 -19.63 -17.92
N GLN A 259 -2.80 -20.61 -17.03
CA GLN A 259 -3.68 -20.72 -15.86
C GLN A 259 -3.10 -19.98 -14.64
N ALA A 260 -3.94 -19.72 -13.62
CA ALA A 260 -3.58 -19.04 -12.38
C ALA A 260 -2.42 -19.69 -11.58
N GLY A 261 -2.02 -20.92 -11.92
CA GLY A 261 -0.87 -21.62 -11.37
C GLY A 261 0.46 -21.38 -12.10
N LEU A 262 0.47 -20.65 -13.23
CA LEU A 262 1.64 -20.52 -14.10
C LEU A 262 2.89 -20.03 -13.36
N PHE A 263 2.75 -19.03 -12.47
CA PHE A 263 3.90 -18.49 -11.74
C PHE A 263 4.44 -19.53 -10.74
N ALA A 264 3.57 -20.24 -10.02
CA ALA A 264 3.96 -21.32 -9.12
C ALA A 264 4.60 -22.50 -9.89
N GLU A 265 4.11 -22.82 -11.09
CA GLU A 265 4.70 -23.86 -11.94
C GLU A 265 6.08 -23.47 -12.50
N ILE A 266 6.28 -22.20 -12.86
CA ILE A 266 7.58 -21.67 -13.26
C ILE A 266 8.56 -21.75 -12.08
N GLN A 267 8.14 -21.33 -10.88
CA GLN A 267 8.98 -21.42 -9.68
C GLN A 267 9.27 -22.86 -9.24
N ALA A 268 8.39 -23.83 -9.56
CA ALA A 268 8.64 -25.24 -9.33
C ALA A 268 9.50 -25.91 -10.42
N SER A 269 10.01 -25.15 -11.40
CA SER A 269 10.78 -25.66 -12.53
C SER A 269 12.25 -25.22 -12.49
N ASP A 270 13.07 -25.80 -13.37
CA ASP A 270 14.47 -25.39 -13.55
C ASP A 270 14.63 -23.94 -14.04
N GLU A 271 13.54 -23.31 -14.51
CA GLU A 271 13.51 -21.91 -14.95
C GLU A 271 12.98 -20.97 -13.85
N ALA A 272 12.95 -21.42 -12.58
CA ALA A 272 12.59 -20.61 -11.42
C ALA A 272 13.37 -19.29 -11.38
N LEU A 273 12.71 -18.25 -10.88
CA LEU A 273 13.36 -16.96 -10.68
C LEU A 273 14.13 -17.01 -9.36
N THR A 274 15.38 -16.59 -9.42
CA THR A 274 16.21 -16.39 -8.23
C THR A 274 15.67 -15.21 -7.40
N ASP A 275 16.06 -15.14 -6.12
CA ASP A 275 15.72 -14.01 -5.26
C ASP A 275 16.12 -12.66 -5.88
N ALA A 276 17.28 -12.62 -6.54
CA ALA A 276 17.75 -11.42 -7.23
C ALA A 276 16.83 -11.03 -8.40
N GLU A 277 16.35 -12.01 -9.19
CA GLU A 277 15.39 -11.75 -10.27
C GLU A 277 14.00 -11.36 -9.75
N LEU A 278 13.52 -11.97 -8.66
CA LEU A 278 12.27 -11.59 -8.00
C LEU A 278 12.36 -10.17 -7.42
N ALA A 279 13.48 -9.84 -6.76
CA ALA A 279 13.77 -8.49 -6.27
C ALA A 279 13.81 -7.46 -7.41
N MET A 280 14.45 -7.80 -8.53
CA MET A 280 14.45 -6.96 -9.73
C MET A 280 13.04 -6.77 -10.32
N LEU A 281 12.20 -7.82 -10.36
CA LEU A 281 10.82 -7.73 -10.84
C LEU A 281 9.97 -6.80 -9.97
N ILE A 282 10.09 -6.92 -8.64
CA ILE A 282 9.43 -6.02 -7.69
C ILE A 282 9.92 -4.59 -7.92
N GLY A 283 11.24 -4.38 -7.93
CA GLY A 283 11.83 -3.06 -8.13
C GLY A 283 11.47 -2.43 -9.48
N ALA A 284 11.29 -3.23 -10.53
CA ALA A 284 10.78 -2.81 -11.83
C ALA A 284 9.35 -2.26 -11.75
N VAL A 285 8.42 -2.97 -11.11
CA VAL A 285 7.03 -2.51 -10.93
C VAL A 285 7.00 -1.20 -10.14
N PHE A 286 7.77 -1.11 -9.06
CA PHE A 286 7.89 0.12 -8.29
C PHE A 286 8.55 1.26 -9.10
N ARG A 287 9.45 0.95 -10.04
CA ARG A 287 10.02 1.96 -10.93
C ARG A 287 8.98 2.58 -11.85
N PHE A 288 8.05 1.78 -12.39
CA PHE A 288 6.94 2.31 -13.18
C PHE A 288 6.03 3.20 -12.33
N ALA A 289 5.73 2.79 -11.10
CA ALA A 289 4.94 3.62 -10.18
C ALA A 289 5.63 4.96 -9.84
N ALA A 290 6.95 4.94 -9.61
CA ALA A 290 7.72 6.16 -9.37
C ALA A 290 7.77 7.08 -10.61
N ALA A 291 7.93 6.49 -11.79
CA ALA A 291 7.94 7.21 -13.05
C ALA A 291 6.58 7.88 -13.32
N ASP A 292 5.47 7.17 -13.10
CA ASP A 292 4.11 7.70 -13.24
C ASP A 292 3.86 8.84 -12.25
N LEU A 293 4.14 8.62 -10.96
CA LEU A 293 4.07 9.64 -9.91
C LEU A 293 4.86 10.91 -10.28
N SER A 294 6.12 10.74 -10.67
CA SER A 294 6.99 11.84 -11.01
C SER A 294 6.53 12.57 -12.27
N PHE A 295 6.08 11.86 -13.29
CA PHE A 295 5.59 12.46 -14.52
C PHE A 295 4.30 13.24 -14.27
N MET A 296 3.33 12.64 -13.58
CA MET A 296 2.06 13.28 -13.25
C MET A 296 2.26 14.53 -12.41
N SER A 297 3.16 14.45 -11.43
CA SER A 297 3.52 15.59 -10.58
C SER A 297 4.12 16.75 -11.37
N ASP A 298 5.07 16.46 -12.27
CA ASP A 298 5.69 17.47 -13.14
C ASP A 298 4.66 18.13 -14.07
N VAL A 299 3.82 17.33 -14.72
CA VAL A 299 2.85 17.80 -15.71
C VAL A 299 1.76 18.68 -15.08
N ILE A 300 1.23 18.28 -13.92
CA ILE A 300 0.20 19.04 -13.21
C ILE A 300 0.77 20.37 -12.69
N ASN A 301 1.97 20.34 -12.13
CA ASN A 301 2.59 21.54 -11.55
C ASN A 301 3.34 22.40 -12.56
N ARG A 302 3.46 21.95 -13.82
CA ARG A 302 4.29 22.58 -14.86
C ARG A 302 5.73 22.74 -14.40
N GLY A 303 6.28 21.70 -13.77
CA GLY A 303 7.62 21.69 -13.18
C GLY A 303 8.75 21.85 -14.21
N GLY A 304 8.53 21.42 -15.45
CA GLY A 304 9.51 21.54 -16.53
C GLY A 304 10.55 20.42 -16.58
N LEU A 305 10.41 19.36 -15.77
CA LEU A 305 11.37 18.28 -15.65
C LEU A 305 11.33 17.30 -16.84
N TYR A 306 10.12 16.94 -17.27
CA TYR A 306 9.91 16.06 -18.43
C TYR A 306 9.29 16.80 -19.59
N VAL A 307 8.32 17.68 -19.31
CA VAL A 307 7.63 18.48 -20.32
C VAL A 307 8.07 19.93 -20.18
N PRO A 308 8.73 20.52 -21.19
CA PRO A 308 9.08 21.95 -21.18
C PRO A 308 7.87 22.83 -20.86
N VAL A 309 8.08 23.90 -20.08
CA VAL A 309 6.98 24.75 -19.56
C VAL A 309 6.14 25.39 -20.68
N ASP A 310 6.72 25.62 -21.84
CA ASP A 310 6.07 26.16 -23.04
C ASP A 310 5.44 25.09 -23.94
N GLU A 311 5.72 23.81 -23.70
CA GLU A 311 5.16 22.71 -24.45
C GLU A 311 3.74 22.35 -23.97
N LYS A 312 2.85 22.06 -24.93
CA LYS A 312 1.46 21.66 -24.65
C LYS A 312 1.20 20.26 -25.15
N LEU A 313 1.07 19.33 -24.21
CA LEU A 313 0.66 17.96 -24.51
C LEU A 313 -0.82 17.93 -24.95
N LYS A 314 -1.08 17.36 -26.12
CA LYS A 314 -2.42 17.12 -26.66
C LYS A 314 -2.84 15.70 -26.28
N VAL A 315 -4.15 15.41 -26.39
CA VAL A 315 -4.69 14.05 -26.25
C VAL A 315 -3.98 13.05 -27.18
N SER A 316 -3.54 13.49 -28.37
CA SER A 316 -2.84 12.65 -29.35
C SER A 316 -1.31 12.63 -29.19
N THR A 317 -0.75 13.35 -28.22
CA THR A 317 0.71 13.34 -28.01
C THR A 317 1.14 11.97 -27.47
N SER A 318 2.11 11.34 -28.13
CA SER A 318 2.69 10.10 -27.62
C SER A 318 3.44 10.38 -26.32
N LEU A 319 3.08 9.66 -25.25
CA LEU A 319 3.73 9.77 -23.95
C LEU A 319 4.99 8.90 -23.81
N THR A 320 5.30 8.07 -24.81
CA THR A 320 6.45 7.14 -24.77
C THR A 320 7.80 7.82 -24.51
N PRO A 321 8.14 8.97 -25.13
CA PRO A 321 9.41 9.64 -24.85
C PRO A 321 9.52 10.12 -23.39
N TYR A 322 8.42 10.64 -22.83
CA TYR A 322 8.37 11.12 -21.45
C TYR A 322 8.46 9.98 -20.45
N LEU A 323 7.75 8.88 -20.70
CA LEU A 323 7.85 7.66 -19.89
C LEU A 323 9.30 7.15 -19.84
N ARG A 324 10.00 7.08 -20.98
CA ARG A 324 11.41 6.64 -21.03
C ARG A 324 12.32 7.52 -20.16
N GLN A 325 12.08 8.82 -20.14
CA GLN A 325 12.83 9.74 -19.29
C GLN A 325 12.46 9.58 -17.82
N ALA A 326 11.17 9.46 -17.51
CA ALA A 326 10.66 9.30 -16.15
C ALA A 326 11.14 7.99 -15.48
N LEU A 327 11.38 6.93 -16.24
CA LEU A 327 11.96 5.67 -15.72
C LEU A 327 13.35 5.82 -15.10
N PHE A 328 14.08 6.91 -15.37
CA PHE A 328 15.35 7.20 -14.70
C PHE A 328 15.16 7.85 -13.32
N CYS A 329 13.98 8.38 -13.01
CA CYS A 329 13.66 8.96 -11.71
C CYS A 329 12.92 7.93 -10.85
N ASN A 330 13.60 7.45 -9.81
CA ASN A 330 13.00 6.60 -8.77
C ASN A 330 12.29 7.42 -7.68
N PHE A 331 11.75 6.78 -6.65
CA PHE A 331 11.05 7.50 -5.57
C PHE A 331 11.96 8.48 -4.85
N ARG A 332 13.23 8.11 -4.60
CA ARG A 332 14.20 9.03 -4.01
C ARG A 332 14.39 10.29 -4.88
N CYS A 333 14.57 10.12 -6.19
CA CYS A 333 14.64 11.22 -7.14
C CYS A 333 13.38 12.09 -7.09
N TYR A 334 12.18 11.52 -7.08
CA TYR A 334 10.93 12.28 -6.93
C TYR A 334 10.92 13.12 -5.64
N MET A 335 11.26 12.50 -4.51
CA MET A 335 11.29 13.18 -3.22
C MET A 335 12.30 14.33 -3.21
N GLU A 336 13.51 14.12 -3.72
CA GLU A 336 14.59 15.11 -3.71
C GLU A 336 14.39 16.24 -4.74
N THR A 337 13.77 15.96 -5.89
CA THR A 337 13.66 16.92 -7.00
C THR A 337 12.34 17.67 -7.07
N GLN A 338 11.27 17.15 -6.47
CA GLN A 338 9.92 17.73 -6.55
C GLN A 338 9.29 17.94 -5.17
N LEU A 339 9.14 16.88 -4.38
CA LEU A 339 8.39 16.97 -3.11
C LEU A 339 9.11 17.82 -2.06
N TYR A 340 10.39 17.55 -1.84
CA TYR A 340 11.19 18.26 -0.84
C TYR A 340 11.36 19.75 -1.18
N PRO A 341 11.68 20.15 -2.42
CA PRO A 341 11.70 21.57 -2.78
C PRO A 341 10.37 22.30 -2.51
N ASP A 342 9.21 21.68 -2.80
CA ASP A 342 7.90 22.27 -2.48
C ASP A 342 7.72 22.43 -0.96
N TRP A 343 8.03 21.38 -0.19
CA TRP A 343 7.92 21.42 1.27
C TRP A 343 8.86 22.44 1.92
N GLN A 344 10.08 22.59 1.40
CA GLN A 344 11.07 23.57 1.88
C GLN A 344 10.62 25.03 1.72
N THR A 345 9.70 25.34 0.79
CA THR A 345 9.17 26.70 0.65
C THR A 345 8.54 27.24 1.94
N ARG A 346 8.10 26.34 2.83
CA ARG A 346 7.55 26.65 4.17
C ARG A 346 8.47 26.21 5.32
N ASN A 347 9.58 25.53 5.03
CA ASN A 347 10.49 24.88 5.98
C ASN A 347 11.96 25.07 5.56
N ALA A 348 12.37 26.31 5.31
CA ALA A 348 13.62 26.65 4.59
C ALA A 348 14.92 26.08 5.19
N ASP A 349 14.95 25.82 6.49
CA ASP A 349 16.15 25.34 7.20
C ASP A 349 16.09 23.84 7.56
N GLN A 350 15.02 23.14 7.16
CA GLN A 350 14.84 21.74 7.50
C GLN A 350 15.30 20.79 6.39
N SER A 351 15.79 19.63 6.80
CA SER A 351 16.34 18.56 5.95
C SER A 351 15.24 17.68 5.34
N ILE A 352 15.60 16.84 4.37
CA ILE A 352 14.68 15.84 3.82
C ILE A 352 14.34 14.77 4.87
N GLU A 353 15.27 14.51 5.78
CA GLU A 353 15.06 13.66 6.94
C GLU A 353 13.98 14.24 7.86
N ASP A 354 13.98 15.56 8.11
CA ASP A 354 12.93 16.22 8.89
C ASP A 354 11.56 16.09 8.21
N MET A 355 11.48 16.33 6.89
CA MET A 355 10.25 16.10 6.11
C MET A 355 9.74 14.66 6.22
N SER A 356 10.67 13.69 6.15
CA SER A 356 10.35 12.27 6.29
C SER A 356 9.84 11.93 7.69
N GLN A 357 10.45 12.50 8.73
CA GLN A 357 10.01 12.30 10.11
C GLN A 357 8.60 12.88 10.33
N GLU A 358 8.33 14.09 9.84
CA GLU A 358 7.00 14.71 9.93
C GLU A 358 5.91 13.89 9.23
N SER A 359 6.27 13.17 8.17
CA SER A 359 5.36 12.32 7.39
C SER A 359 5.40 10.84 7.78
N SER A 360 6.02 10.50 8.92
CA SER A 360 6.13 9.12 9.43
C SER A 360 5.07 8.80 10.49
N LEU A 361 4.84 7.51 10.77
CA LEU A 361 4.02 7.09 11.91
C LEU A 361 4.56 7.59 13.26
N ARG A 362 5.85 7.96 13.35
CA ARG A 362 6.45 8.52 14.57
C ARG A 362 5.89 9.91 14.89
N SER A 363 5.47 10.68 13.88
CA SER A 363 4.90 12.02 14.11
C SER A 363 3.48 12.01 14.67
N ILE A 364 2.83 10.85 14.64
CA ILE A 364 1.49 10.59 15.19
C ILE A 364 1.50 9.42 16.19
N GLU A 365 2.65 9.14 16.78
CA GLU A 365 2.86 7.98 17.67
C GLU A 365 1.87 7.97 18.84
N ASP A 366 1.71 9.11 19.52
CA ASP A 366 0.81 9.24 20.67
C ASP A 366 -0.64 8.88 20.30
N TYR A 367 -1.12 9.37 19.15
CA TYR A 367 -2.44 9.03 18.61
C TYR A 367 -2.58 7.52 18.38
N LEU A 368 -1.58 6.89 17.75
CA LEU A 368 -1.63 5.46 17.43
C LEU A 368 -1.50 4.56 18.67
N ARG A 369 -0.74 5.00 19.67
CA ARG A 369 -0.51 4.30 20.92
C ARG A 369 -1.77 4.28 21.78
N ASP A 370 -2.41 5.43 21.90
CA ASP A 370 -3.55 5.63 22.82
C ASP A 370 -4.88 5.18 22.20
N ASN A 371 -4.98 5.10 20.88
CA ASN A 371 -6.19 4.65 20.18
C ASN A 371 -6.24 3.11 20.08
N ARG A 372 -7.20 2.51 20.79
CA ARG A 372 -7.42 1.04 20.82
C ARG A 372 -8.13 0.51 19.59
N ASP A 373 -8.77 1.39 18.82
CA ASP A 373 -9.54 1.06 17.62
C ASP A 373 -8.67 0.93 16.38
N ILE A 374 -7.34 0.98 16.54
CA ILE A 374 -6.38 0.81 15.45
C ILE A 374 -5.61 -0.49 15.65
N ALA A 375 -5.60 -1.38 14.66
CA ALA A 375 -4.70 -2.53 14.65
C ALA A 375 -3.78 -2.49 13.44
N MET A 376 -2.68 -3.23 13.50
CA MET A 376 -1.83 -3.44 12.33
C MET A 376 -1.65 -4.93 12.04
N VAL A 377 -1.43 -5.24 10.77
CA VAL A 377 -0.97 -6.53 10.27
C VAL A 377 0.38 -6.34 9.60
N THR A 378 1.39 -7.14 9.94
CA THR A 378 2.70 -7.09 9.28
C THR A 378 3.39 -8.44 9.34
N ASN A 379 4.50 -8.56 8.63
CA ASN A 379 5.27 -9.80 8.55
C ASN A 379 6.71 -9.57 9.00
N ALA A 380 7.30 -10.56 9.69
CA ALA A 380 8.69 -10.51 10.13
C ALA A 380 9.69 -10.51 8.97
N ASP A 381 9.29 -11.03 7.82
CA ASP A 381 10.05 -11.05 6.56
C ASP A 381 9.66 -9.92 5.59
N ASP A 382 8.92 -8.89 6.05
CA ASP A 382 8.59 -7.74 5.22
C ASP A 382 9.84 -6.92 4.88
N PHE A 383 10.30 -7.03 3.63
CA PHE A 383 11.56 -6.44 3.19
C PHE A 383 11.54 -4.91 3.09
N ILE A 384 10.38 -4.25 3.13
CA ILE A 384 10.32 -2.78 3.15
C ILE A 384 10.68 -2.21 4.54
N LEU A 385 10.63 -3.03 5.59
CA LEU A 385 10.94 -2.63 6.94
C LEU A 385 12.43 -2.86 7.25
N THR A 386 13.02 -1.93 8.00
CA THR A 386 14.26 -2.21 8.73
C THR A 386 13.92 -2.99 10.01
N ARG A 387 14.93 -3.58 10.64
CA ARG A 387 14.76 -4.21 11.95
C ARG A 387 14.21 -3.23 13.00
N GLU A 388 14.68 -1.99 12.96
CA GLU A 388 14.22 -0.92 13.86
C GLU A 388 12.76 -0.55 13.59
N ASN A 389 12.35 -0.49 12.33
CA ASN A 389 10.95 -0.23 11.96
C ASN A 389 10.02 -1.37 12.38
N TYR A 390 10.46 -2.63 12.20
CA TYR A 390 9.73 -3.80 12.69
C TYR A 390 9.55 -3.75 14.23
N GLN A 391 10.63 -3.50 14.97
CA GLN A 391 10.59 -3.40 16.44
C GLN A 391 9.69 -2.25 16.90
N TYR A 392 9.80 -1.10 16.25
CA TYR A 392 8.94 0.05 16.52
C TYR A 392 7.46 -0.27 16.35
N LEU A 393 7.06 -0.91 15.25
CA LEU A 393 5.65 -1.28 15.04
C LEU A 393 5.16 -2.27 16.10
N ALA A 394 5.97 -3.27 16.44
CA ALA A 394 5.63 -4.24 17.49
C ALA A 394 5.43 -3.58 18.85
N GLU A 395 6.31 -2.64 19.23
CA GLU A 395 6.24 -1.91 20.50
C GLU A 395 5.13 -0.85 20.53
N LEU A 396 4.84 -0.20 19.40
CA LEU A 396 3.80 0.82 19.30
C LEU A 396 2.40 0.22 19.50
N PHE A 397 2.11 -0.87 18.79
CA PHE A 397 0.78 -1.47 18.77
C PHE A 397 0.58 -2.56 19.84
N GLY A 398 1.64 -3.16 20.37
CA GLY A 398 1.56 -4.19 21.41
C GLY A 398 0.65 -5.35 20.99
N GLU A 399 -0.40 -5.63 21.77
CA GLU A 399 -1.37 -6.69 21.47
C GLU A 399 -2.19 -6.44 20.18
N ARG A 400 -2.26 -5.19 19.72
CA ARG A 400 -2.89 -4.79 18.44
C ARG A 400 -1.95 -4.99 17.25
N ALA A 401 -0.74 -5.49 17.47
CA ALA A 401 0.21 -5.86 16.43
C ALA A 401 0.04 -7.33 16.01
N PHE A 402 -0.72 -7.58 14.94
CA PHE A 402 -0.84 -8.92 14.35
C PHE A 402 0.37 -9.21 13.45
N ILE A 403 1.41 -9.79 14.04
CA ILE A 403 2.68 -10.05 13.37
C ILE A 403 2.79 -11.53 13.00
N TYR A 404 2.98 -11.80 11.71
CA TYR A 404 3.19 -13.15 11.19
C TYR A 404 4.66 -13.39 10.85
N PRO A 405 5.16 -14.63 10.98
CA PRO A 405 6.57 -14.92 10.69
C PRO A 405 6.91 -14.79 9.19
N ARG A 406 5.93 -15.00 8.32
CA ARG A 406 6.10 -15.03 6.86
C ARG A 406 4.92 -14.42 6.12
N GLY A 407 5.21 -13.87 4.95
CA GLY A 407 4.23 -13.27 4.05
C GLY A 407 4.79 -12.14 3.19
N GLY A 408 6.06 -11.78 3.36
CA GLY A 408 6.69 -10.67 2.67
C GLY A 408 5.91 -9.37 2.86
N HIS A 409 5.87 -8.54 1.83
CA HIS A 409 5.04 -7.34 1.82
C HIS A 409 3.59 -7.65 1.39
N GLY A 410 2.77 -8.14 2.33
CA GLY A 410 1.33 -8.36 2.16
C GLY A 410 0.90 -9.57 1.33
N GLY A 411 1.77 -10.57 1.17
CA GLY A 411 1.48 -11.81 0.44
C GLY A 411 0.51 -12.74 1.18
N ASN A 412 0.54 -12.74 2.51
CA ASN A 412 -0.33 -13.54 3.37
C ASN A 412 -1.68 -12.88 3.69
N LEU A 413 -2.00 -11.70 3.13
CA LEU A 413 -3.25 -10.99 3.43
C LEU A 413 -4.51 -11.73 2.97
N GLN A 414 -4.37 -12.74 2.09
CA GLN A 414 -5.47 -13.61 1.69
C GLN A 414 -5.53 -14.89 2.54
N HIS A 415 -4.56 -15.14 3.40
CA HIS A 415 -4.51 -16.35 4.22
C HIS A 415 -5.68 -16.41 5.18
N LYS A 416 -6.34 -17.56 5.26
CA LYS A 416 -7.55 -17.77 6.09
C LYS A 416 -7.41 -17.27 7.53
N ASP A 417 -6.28 -17.52 8.18
CA ASP A 417 -6.06 -17.11 9.58
C ASP A 417 -5.79 -15.60 9.69
N VAL A 418 -5.15 -15.01 8.69
CA VAL A 418 -4.89 -13.56 8.62
C VAL A 418 -6.21 -12.82 8.40
N VAL A 419 -7.02 -13.29 7.44
CA VAL A 419 -8.37 -12.76 7.18
C VAL A 419 -9.25 -12.90 8.41
N ALA A 420 -9.30 -14.08 9.04
CA ALA A 420 -10.10 -14.31 10.24
C ALA A 420 -9.69 -13.37 11.38
N ARG A 421 -8.38 -13.11 11.55
CA ARG A 421 -7.89 -12.15 12.54
C ARG A 421 -8.33 -10.71 12.22
N ILE A 422 -8.21 -10.29 10.98
CA ILE A 422 -8.64 -8.94 10.55
C ILE A 422 -10.14 -8.78 10.80
N LEU A 423 -10.96 -9.74 10.38
CA LEU A 423 -12.41 -9.73 10.58
C LEU A 423 -12.78 -9.71 12.07
N SER A 424 -12.14 -10.56 12.88
CA SER A 424 -12.36 -10.58 14.33
C SER A 424 -12.06 -9.24 15.00
N PHE A 425 -11.12 -8.44 14.49
CA PHE A 425 -10.86 -7.11 15.03
C PHE A 425 -11.90 -6.09 14.59
N VAL A 426 -12.28 -6.08 13.31
CA VAL A 426 -13.24 -5.09 12.79
C VAL A 426 -14.68 -5.36 13.23
N GLU A 427 -15.03 -6.62 13.51
CA GLU A 427 -16.35 -7.02 14.03
C GLU A 427 -16.43 -6.95 15.57
N ALA A 428 -15.31 -6.71 16.26
CA ALA A 428 -15.29 -6.64 17.71
C ALA A 428 -16.05 -5.40 18.20
N THR A 429 -17.14 -5.62 18.94
CA THR A 429 -17.82 -4.57 19.70
C THR A 429 -17.08 -4.29 21.01
N ASP A 430 -17.10 -3.05 21.52
CA ASP A 430 -16.32 -2.59 22.70
C ASP A 430 -16.71 -3.22 24.07
N ASN A 431 -17.30 -4.42 24.07
CA ASN A 431 -17.81 -5.14 25.24
C ASN A 431 -17.00 -6.41 25.61
N GLU A 432 -15.73 -6.53 25.24
CA GLU A 432 -14.82 -7.55 25.80
C GLU A 432 -13.49 -6.98 26.31
#